data_AF-A0A529JQN3-F1
#
_entry.id   AF-A0A529JQN3-F1
#
_cell.length_a   1.000
_cell.length_b   1.000
_cell.length_c   1.000
_cell.angle_alpha   90.00
_cell.angle_beta   90.00
_cell.angle_gamma   90.00
#
_symmetry.space_group_name_H-M   'P 1'
#
loop_
_entity.id
_entity.type
_entity.pdbx_description
1 polymer ?
#
loop_
_entity_poly.entity_id
_entity_poly.type
_entity_poly.pdbx_seq_one_letter_code
_entity_poly.pdbx_strand_id
1 'polypeptide(L)'
;LRAVLAAAGCSFDDVVDVTTFHTNPDEQIETVLAVRAEEIGAPPYPNWTAVGVNWLAGFEFEIKVIARIPSTTSSHPADKR
;
A
#
# COMPACT_ATOMS: atom_id res chain seq x y z
N LEU A 1 0.42 -7.90 -4.37
CA LEU A 1 0.98 -6.52 -4.33
C LEU A 1 2.50 -6.47 -4.20
N ARG A 2 3.15 -7.17 -3.23
CA ARG A 2 4.62 -7.21 -3.08
C ARG A 2 5.42 -7.32 -4.39
N ALA A 3 5.06 -8.29 -5.24
CA ALA A 3 5.75 -8.50 -6.51
C ALA A 3 5.66 -7.29 -7.47
N VAL A 4 4.55 -6.57 -7.46
CA VAL A 4 4.34 -5.37 -8.30
C VAL A 4 5.18 -4.20 -7.78
N LEU A 5 5.21 -4.00 -6.46
CA LEU A 5 6.09 -3.00 -5.83
C LEU A 5 7.55 -3.32 -6.13
N ALA A 6 7.97 -4.57 -5.93
CA ALA A 6 9.34 -5.01 -6.18
C ALA A 6 9.77 -4.82 -7.64
N ALA A 7 8.86 -5.04 -8.60
CA ALA A 7 9.12 -4.79 -10.03
C ALA A 7 9.40 -3.31 -10.33
N ALA A 8 8.94 -2.39 -9.49
CA ALA A 8 9.23 -0.95 -9.56
C ALA A 8 10.40 -0.51 -8.66
N GLY A 9 11.08 -1.44 -7.98
CA GLY A 9 12.11 -1.13 -7.00
C GLY A 9 11.56 -0.57 -5.67
N CYS A 10 10.27 -0.78 -5.40
CA CYS A 10 9.59 -0.36 -4.17
C CYS A 10 9.37 -1.53 -3.21
N SER A 11 9.08 -1.19 -1.96
CA SER A 11 8.54 -2.06 -0.92
C SER A 11 7.24 -1.48 -0.34
N PHE A 12 6.68 -2.10 0.70
CA PHE A 12 5.54 -1.52 1.42
C PHE A 12 5.90 -0.22 2.16
N ASP A 13 7.17 0.00 2.51
CA ASP A 13 7.64 1.24 3.14
C ASP A 13 7.51 2.46 2.22
N ASP A 14 7.38 2.22 0.90
CA ASP A 14 7.23 3.25 -0.12
C ASP A 14 5.77 3.62 -0.38
N VAL A 15 4.82 2.86 0.16
CA VAL A 15 3.39 3.10 0.01
C VAL A 15 3.00 4.31 0.86
N VAL A 16 2.35 5.29 0.23
CA VAL A 16 1.94 6.55 0.86
C VAL A 16 0.43 6.74 0.90
N ASP A 17 -0.31 6.02 0.05
CA ASP A 17 -1.77 6.04 0.01
C ASP A 17 -2.33 4.63 -0.17
N VAL A 18 -3.33 4.27 0.64
CA VAL A 18 -4.02 2.97 0.55
C VAL A 18 -5.53 3.19 0.47
N THR A 19 -6.14 2.60 -0.55
CA THR A 19 -7.60 2.42 -0.64
C THR A 19 -7.92 0.94 -0.78
N THR A 20 -8.78 0.41 0.08
CA THR A 20 -9.25 -0.98 -0.01
C THR A 20 -10.74 -1.02 -0.28
N PHE A 21 -11.16 -1.96 -1.11
CA PHE A 21 -12.54 -2.19 -1.49
C PHE A 21 -12.99 -3.56 -1.00
N HIS A 22 -14.16 -3.61 -0.37
CA HIS A 22 -14.68 -4.79 0.32
C HIS A 22 -16.09 -5.09 -0.18
N THR A 23 -16.36 -6.34 -0.54
CA THR A 23 -17.72 -6.76 -0.96
C THR A 23 -18.63 -7.06 0.22
N ASN A 24 -18.06 -7.44 1.36
CA ASN A 24 -18.76 -7.66 2.62
C ASN A 24 -17.88 -7.21 3.81
N PRO A 25 -17.74 -5.89 4.04
CA PRO A 25 -16.79 -5.35 5.00
C PRO A 25 -17.00 -5.87 6.43
N ASP A 26 -18.25 -6.10 6.85
CA ASP A 26 -18.58 -6.56 8.20
C ASP A 26 -17.97 -7.95 8.51
N GLU A 27 -17.89 -8.83 7.50
CA GLU A 27 -17.29 -10.17 7.62
C GLU A 27 -15.79 -10.17 7.32
N GLN A 28 -15.29 -9.18 6.59
CA GLN A 28 -13.93 -9.17 6.03
C GLN A 28 -12.94 -8.35 6.86
N ILE A 29 -13.39 -7.31 7.57
CA ILE A 29 -12.50 -6.26 8.10
C ILE A 29 -11.45 -6.77 9.09
N GLU A 30 -11.82 -7.68 10.01
CA GLU A 30 -10.89 -8.23 11.01
C GLU A 30 -9.78 -9.06 10.35
N THR A 31 -10.14 -9.87 9.35
CA THR A 31 -9.18 -10.65 8.57
C THR A 31 -8.21 -9.73 7.81
N VAL A 32 -8.73 -8.67 7.17
CA VAL A 32 -7.90 -7.69 6.45
C VAL A 32 -6.99 -6.92 7.40
N LEU A 33 -7.47 -6.55 8.60
CA LEU A 33 -6.67 -5.86 9.61
C LEU A 33 -5.50 -6.71 10.11
N ALA A 34 -5.73 -7.99 10.38
CA ALA A 34 -4.68 -8.92 10.80
C ALA A 34 -3.59 -9.04 9.73
N VAL A 35 -3.98 -9.29 8.46
CA VAL A 35 -3.04 -9.36 7.34
C VAL A 35 -2.32 -8.02 7.15
N ARG A 36 -3.03 -6.89 7.19
CA ARG A 36 -2.40 -5.56 7.07
C ARG A 36 -1.32 -5.35 8.13
N ALA A 37 -1.56 -5.76 9.38
CA ALA A 37 -0.59 -5.61 10.45
C ALA A 37 0.69 -6.42 10.19
N GLU A 38 0.56 -7.65 9.65
CA GLU A 38 1.70 -8.47 9.24
C GLU A 38 2.46 -7.89 8.04
N GLU A 39 1.73 -7.31 7.07
CA GLU A 39 2.29 -6.83 5.81
C GLU A 39 2.94 -5.44 5.90
N ILE A 40 2.29 -4.51 6.61
CA ILE A 40 2.73 -3.10 6.73
C ILE A 40 3.65 -2.92 7.95
N GLY A 41 3.55 -3.78 8.97
CA GLY A 41 4.44 -3.75 10.13
C GLY A 41 4.17 -2.58 11.08
N ALA A 42 5.23 -1.89 11.51
CA ALA A 42 5.21 -0.85 12.54
C ALA A 42 5.12 0.57 11.92
N PRO A 43 4.82 1.63 12.72
CA PRO A 43 4.79 3.00 12.22
C PRO A 43 6.12 3.46 11.60
N PRO A 44 6.10 4.45 10.67
CA PRO A 44 4.94 5.24 10.25
C PRO A 44 4.05 4.51 9.23
N TYR A 45 2.76 4.41 9.53
CA TYR A 45 1.79 3.78 8.62
C TYR A 45 1.43 4.71 7.45
N PRO A 46 1.07 4.17 6.27
CA PRO A 46 0.38 4.97 5.26
C PRO A 46 -0.99 5.41 5.79
N ASN A 47 -1.59 6.42 5.13
CA ASN A 47 -3.02 6.66 5.30
C ASN A 47 -3.83 5.42 4.86
N TRP A 48 -5.12 5.36 5.22
CA TRP A 48 -5.97 4.28 4.73
C TRP A 48 -7.44 4.69 4.67
N THR A 49 -8.06 4.44 3.52
CA THR A 49 -9.52 4.52 3.32
C THR A 49 -10.08 3.14 2.95
N ALA A 50 -11.09 2.66 3.68
CA ALA A 50 -11.79 1.41 3.39
C ALA A 50 -13.22 1.71 2.90
N VAL A 51 -13.63 1.10 1.78
CA VAL A 51 -14.90 1.36 1.11
C VAL A 51 -15.63 0.04 0.82
N GLY A 52 -16.92 -0.02 1.18
CA GLY A 52 -17.81 -1.11 0.75
C GLY A 52 -18.24 -0.91 -0.70
N VAL A 53 -18.17 -1.95 -1.52
CA VAL A 53 -18.54 -1.93 -2.95
C VAL A 53 -19.35 -3.16 -3.33
N ASN A 54 -20.14 -3.07 -4.41
CA ASN A 54 -21.04 -4.16 -4.80
C ASN A 54 -20.43 -5.21 -5.73
N TRP A 55 -19.25 -4.95 -6.32
CA TRP A 55 -18.63 -5.86 -7.29
C TRP A 55 -17.14 -5.57 -7.50
N LEU A 56 -16.31 -6.63 -7.53
CA LEU A 56 -14.87 -6.58 -7.78
C LEU A 56 -14.43 -7.73 -8.71
N ALA A 57 -15.04 -7.86 -9.90
CA ALA A 57 -14.63 -8.87 -10.91
C ALA A 57 -14.56 -10.33 -10.41
N GLY A 58 -15.39 -10.71 -9.43
CA GLY A 58 -15.41 -12.05 -8.83
C GLY A 58 -14.49 -12.21 -7.60
N PHE A 59 -13.76 -11.17 -7.22
CA PHE A 59 -13.00 -11.09 -5.97
C PHE A 59 -13.86 -10.52 -4.84
N GLU A 60 -13.42 -10.77 -3.62
CA GLU A 60 -14.09 -10.30 -2.41
C GLU A 60 -13.42 -9.05 -1.81
N PHE A 61 -12.14 -8.84 -2.14
CA PHE A 61 -11.29 -7.75 -1.66
C PHE A 61 -10.39 -7.25 -2.79
N GLU A 62 -10.24 -5.93 -2.89
CA GLU A 62 -9.27 -5.28 -3.78
C GLU A 62 -8.49 -4.23 -3.00
N ILE A 63 -7.19 -4.09 -3.30
CA ILE A 63 -6.32 -3.06 -2.75
C ILE A 63 -5.72 -2.22 -3.88
N LYS A 64 -5.95 -0.91 -3.81
CA LYS A 64 -5.27 0.10 -4.61
C LYS A 64 -4.30 0.85 -3.73
N VAL A 65 -3.08 1.05 -4.23
CA VAL A 65 -2.06 1.83 -3.53
C VAL A 65 -1.44 2.89 -4.42
N ILE A 66 -0.85 3.91 -3.80
CA ILE A 66 0.12 4.81 -4.42
C ILE A 66 1.44 4.63 -3.66
N ALA A 67 2.51 4.36 -4.39
CA ALA A 67 3.86 4.28 -3.85
C ALA A 67 4.75 5.36 -4.46
N ARG A 68 5.64 5.91 -3.65
CA ARG A 68 6.69 6.82 -4.11
C ARG A 68 7.90 5.99 -4.52
N ILE A 69 8.36 6.15 -5.76
CA ILE A 69 9.61 5.50 -6.19
C ILE A 69 10.77 6.05 -5.34
N PRO A 70 11.56 5.18 -4.69
CA PRO A 70 12.73 5.63 -3.92
C PRO A 70 13.63 6.50 -4.79
N SER A 71 13.91 7.71 -4.33
CA SER A 71 14.95 8.52 -4.96
C SER A 71 16.28 7.88 -4.61
N THR A 72 17.00 7.33 -5.60
CA THR A 72 18.44 7.09 -5.41
C THR A 72 19.00 8.44 -5.01
N THR A 73 19.47 8.58 -3.77
CA THR A 73 20.20 9.79 -3.40
C THR A 73 21.47 9.78 -4.23
N SER A 74 21.42 10.35 -5.44
CA SER A 74 22.66 10.74 -6.11
C SER A 74 23.22 11.81 -5.19
N SER A 75 24.33 11.51 -4.53
CA SER A 75 25.15 12.51 -3.87
C SER A 75 25.57 13.51 -4.95
N HIS A 76 24.75 14.52 -5.19
CA HIS A 76 25.12 15.63 -6.04
C HIS A 76 26.19 16.38 -5.25
N PRO A 77 27.46 16.38 -5.69
CA PRO A 77 28.48 17.13 -4.98
C PRO A 77 28.04 18.60 -4.98
N ALA A 78 28.04 19.22 -3.80
CA ALA A 78 27.64 20.61 -3.64
C ALA A 78 28.34 21.50 -4.67
N ASP A 79 27.56 22.21 -5.48
CA ASP A 79 28.05 23.25 -6.39
C ASP A 79 28.71 24.32 -5.51
N LYS A 80 30.05 24.31 -5.46
CA LYS A 80 30.85 25.37 -4.85
C LYS A 80 30.82 26.56 -5.80
N ARG A 81 29.83 27.42 -5.63
CA ARG A 81 29.91 28.82 -6.07
C ARG A 81 30.09 29.74 -4.88
#